data_AF-A0A803NA23-F1
#
_entry.id   AF-A0A803NA23-F1
#
_cell.length_a   1.000
_cell.length_b   1.000
_cell.length_c   1.000
_cell.angle_alpha   90.00
_cell.angle_beta   90.00
_cell.angle_gamma   90.00
#
_symmetry.space_group_name_H-M   'P 1'
#
loop_
_entity.id
_entity.type
_entity.pdbx_description
1 polymer ?
#
loop_
_entity_poly.entity_id
_entity_poly.type
_entity_poly.pdbx_seq_one_letter_code
_entity_poly.pdbx_strand_id
1 'polypeptide(L)'
;MAKSLRSKKEKRLRAIRREIVEPFYEKKDVAKQAAQEAAFSAPKLAVRNTNNTSSNLTMDIDMNSQGTGLLKPVGKKMKKKLKIGKGKKRGKGKIRKTHI
;
A
#
# COMPACT_ATOMS: atom_id res chain seq x y z
N MET A 1 -28.77 3.58 -0.61
CA MET A 1 -28.13 2.49 0.15
C MET A 1 -27.05 1.84 -0.68
N ALA A 2 -25.84 1.73 -0.17
CA ALA A 2 -24.79 0.96 -0.85
C ALA A 2 -25.16 -0.53 -0.88
N LYS A 3 -24.76 -1.23 -1.95
CA LYS A 3 -24.95 -2.68 -2.07
C LYS A 3 -23.96 -3.38 -1.15
N SER A 4 -24.40 -4.45 -0.47
CA SER A 4 -23.50 -5.26 0.36
C SER A 4 -22.53 -6.07 -0.52
N LEU A 5 -21.37 -6.42 0.07
CA LEU A 5 -20.37 -7.26 -0.59
C LEU A 5 -20.94 -8.61 -1.07
N ARG A 6 -21.91 -9.15 -0.29
CA ARG A 6 -22.57 -10.43 -0.54
C ARG A 6 -23.73 -10.34 -1.54
N SER A 7 -24.07 -9.14 -2.03
CA SER A 7 -25.14 -8.97 -3.02
C SER A 7 -24.86 -9.77 -4.29
N LYS A 8 -25.88 -10.50 -4.77
CA LYS A 8 -25.77 -11.31 -6.01
C LYS A 8 -25.36 -10.47 -7.22
N LYS A 9 -25.91 -9.26 -7.36
CA LYS A 9 -25.60 -8.34 -8.47
C LYS A 9 -24.12 -7.96 -8.48
N GLU A 10 -23.58 -7.58 -7.32
CA GLU A 10 -22.18 -7.16 -7.22
C GLU A 10 -21.20 -8.34 -7.40
N LYS A 11 -21.58 -9.54 -6.90
CA LYS A 11 -20.80 -10.76 -7.17
C LYS A 11 -20.74 -11.10 -8.65
N ARG A 12 -21.86 -11.02 -9.38
CA ARG A 12 -21.90 -11.25 -10.83
C ARG A 12 -21.03 -10.25 -11.59
N LEU A 13 -21.11 -8.96 -11.23
CA LEU A 13 -20.26 -7.93 -11.83
C LEU A 13 -18.78 -8.17 -11.56
N ARG A 14 -18.41 -8.65 -10.36
CA ARG A 14 -17.03 -9.05 -10.06
C ARG A 14 -16.57 -10.23 -10.91
N ALA A 15 -17.40 -11.25 -11.10
CA ALA A 15 -17.08 -12.41 -11.94
C ALA A 15 -16.87 -11.98 -13.40
N ILE A 16 -17.79 -11.21 -13.99
CA ILE A 16 -17.65 -10.70 -15.37
C ILE A 16 -16.41 -9.82 -15.51
N ARG A 17 -16.15 -8.93 -14.55
CA ARG A 17 -14.92 -8.12 -14.53
C ARG A 17 -13.68 -9.00 -14.43
N ARG A 18 -13.73 -10.12 -13.70
CA ARG A 18 -12.64 -11.09 -13.65
C ARG A 18 -12.52 -11.79 -14.99
N GLU A 19 -13.55 -12.42 -15.54
CA GLU A 19 -13.49 -13.12 -16.83
C GLU A 19 -12.96 -12.23 -17.98
N ILE A 20 -13.32 -10.94 -18.01
CA ILE A 20 -12.82 -9.98 -19.01
C ILE A 20 -11.36 -9.58 -18.74
N VAL A 21 -10.93 -9.50 -17.48
CA VAL A 21 -9.60 -9.00 -17.07
C VAL A 21 -8.61 -10.13 -16.75
N GLU A 22 -9.10 -11.35 -16.49
CA GLU A 22 -8.38 -12.58 -16.14
C GLU A 22 -7.31 -12.96 -17.16
N PRO A 23 -7.53 -12.82 -18.49
CA PRO A 23 -6.47 -13.07 -19.47
C PRO A 23 -5.20 -12.22 -19.23
N PHE A 24 -5.34 -11.10 -18.52
CA PHE A 24 -4.26 -10.20 -18.16
C PHE A 24 -3.75 -10.37 -16.72
N TYR A 25 -4.58 -10.88 -15.81
CA TYR A 25 -4.24 -11.10 -14.40
C TYR A 25 -3.46 -12.40 -14.20
N GLU A 26 -3.80 -13.47 -14.93
CA GLU A 26 -3.06 -14.73 -14.90
C GLU A 26 -1.61 -14.53 -15.33
N LYS A 27 -1.35 -13.78 -16.41
CA LYS A 27 0.01 -13.48 -16.87
C LYS A 27 0.83 -12.71 -15.82
N LYS A 28 0.20 -11.79 -15.09
CA LYS A 28 0.86 -11.00 -14.04
C LYS A 28 1.17 -11.83 -12.82
N ASP A 29 0.24 -12.68 -12.40
CA ASP A 29 0.42 -13.49 -11.20
C ASP A 29 1.36 -14.68 -11.46
N VAL A 30 1.32 -15.28 -12.67
CA VAL A 30 2.31 -16.24 -13.14
C VAL A 30 3.71 -15.60 -13.19
N ALA A 31 3.83 -14.38 -13.72
CA ALA A 31 5.13 -13.69 -13.75
C ALA A 31 5.68 -13.40 -12.34
N LYS A 32 4.83 -13.08 -11.37
CA LYS A 32 5.24 -12.90 -9.97
C LYS A 32 5.69 -14.22 -9.33
N GLN A 33 4.97 -15.32 -9.59
CA GLN A 33 5.33 -16.64 -9.08
C GLN A 33 6.67 -17.11 -9.69
N ALA A 34 6.83 -16.97 -11.01
CA ALA A 34 8.07 -17.31 -11.71
C ALA A 34 9.27 -16.49 -11.19
N ALA A 35 9.08 -15.20 -10.89
CA ALA A 35 10.13 -14.37 -10.32
C ALA A 35 10.52 -14.83 -8.90
N GLN A 36 9.55 -15.28 -8.09
CA GLN A 36 9.82 -15.83 -6.76
C GLN A 36 10.55 -17.17 -6.85
N GLU A 37 10.09 -18.08 -7.70
CA GLU A 37 10.73 -19.38 -7.94
C GLU A 37 12.17 -19.21 -8.44
N ALA A 38 12.40 -18.29 -9.38
CA ALA A 38 13.74 -17.96 -9.86
C ALA A 38 14.63 -17.38 -8.74
N ALA A 39 14.10 -16.54 -7.87
CA ALA A 39 14.86 -16.00 -6.73
C ALA A 39 15.23 -17.08 -5.70
N PHE A 40 14.36 -18.07 -5.48
CA PHE A 40 14.67 -19.22 -4.61
C PHE A 40 15.66 -20.20 -5.23
N SER A 41 15.60 -20.39 -6.55
CA SER A 41 16.54 -21.24 -7.28
C SER A 41 17.90 -20.59 -7.47
N ALA A 42 17.97 -19.25 -7.48
CA ALA A 42 19.21 -18.52 -7.67
C ALA A 42 20.23 -18.83 -6.55
N PRO A 43 21.51 -19.04 -6.89
CA PRO A 43 22.56 -19.21 -5.89
C PRO A 43 22.69 -17.95 -5.04
N LYS A 44 22.84 -18.12 -3.73
CA LYS A 44 23.00 -17.01 -2.77
C LYS A 44 24.26 -16.23 -3.13
N LEU A 45 24.08 -15.00 -3.60
CA LEU A 45 25.18 -14.09 -3.90
C LEU A 45 25.73 -13.50 -2.60
N ALA A 46 27.06 -13.44 -2.48
CA ALA A 46 27.72 -12.78 -1.37
C ALA A 46 27.34 -11.29 -1.38
N VAL A 47 26.65 -10.86 -0.32
CA VAL A 47 26.34 -9.44 -0.12
C VAL A 47 27.65 -8.72 0.16
N ARG A 48 27.88 -7.58 -0.51
CA ARG A 48 29.05 -6.75 -0.23
C ARG A 48 28.94 -6.24 1.21
N ASN A 49 29.74 -6.81 2.11
CA ASN A 49 29.89 -6.31 3.47
C ASN A 49 30.48 -4.90 3.37
N THR A 50 29.65 -3.87 3.52
CA THR A 50 30.15 -2.55 3.89
C THR A 50 30.60 -2.68 5.33
N ASN A 51 31.91 -2.90 5.51
CA ASN A 51 32.53 -3.01 6.81
C ASN A 51 32.20 -1.78 7.66
N ASN A 52 31.20 -1.92 8.53
CA ASN A 52 31.31 -1.58 9.93
C ASN A 52 30.38 -2.51 10.71
N THR A 53 30.98 -3.24 11.64
CA THR A 53 30.39 -4.22 12.57
C THR A 53 29.85 -5.51 11.95
N SER A 54 30.80 -6.42 11.75
CA SER A 54 30.63 -7.86 11.90
C SER A 54 29.86 -8.22 13.18
N SER A 55 28.62 -8.67 13.03
CA SER A 55 28.01 -9.62 13.95
C SER A 55 27.18 -10.59 13.13
N ASN A 56 27.63 -11.84 13.05
CA ASN A 56 26.82 -12.97 12.63
C ASN A 56 25.55 -12.99 13.49
N LEU A 57 24.46 -12.46 12.97
CA LEU A 57 23.14 -12.62 13.58
C LEU A 57 22.30 -13.40 12.58
N THR A 58 22.27 -14.71 12.83
CA THR A 58 21.10 -15.54 12.56
C THR A 58 19.85 -14.70 12.87
N MET A 59 19.07 -14.35 11.85
CA MET A 59 17.77 -13.72 12.07
C MET A 59 16.81 -14.81 12.50
N ASP A 60 16.87 -15.16 13.77
CA ASP A 60 15.83 -15.92 14.45
C ASP A 60 14.61 -15.00 14.58
N ILE A 61 13.58 -15.26 13.78
CA ILE A 61 12.33 -14.50 13.80
C ILE A 61 11.47 -15.12 14.91
N ASP A 62 11.66 -14.64 16.13
CA ASP A 62 10.73 -14.89 17.23
C ASP A 62 9.42 -14.14 16.98
N MET A 63 8.39 -14.85 16.48
CA MET A 63 7.00 -14.38 16.49
C MET A 63 6.40 -14.54 17.89
N ASN A 64 6.84 -13.73 18.84
CA ASN A 64 6.22 -13.64 20.16
C ASN A 64 5.45 -12.33 20.36
N SER A 65 4.13 -12.51 20.42
CA SER A 65 3.06 -11.75 21.07
C SER A 65 3.20 -10.23 21.33
N GLN A 66 2.16 -9.53 20.87
CA GLN A 66 1.46 -8.44 21.58
C GLN A 66 2.33 -7.34 22.20
N GLY A 67 2.61 -6.32 21.40
CA GLY A 67 3.08 -5.04 21.93
C GLY A 67 2.84 -3.93 20.92
N THR A 68 1.87 -3.07 21.18
CA THR A 68 1.71 -1.78 20.50
C THR A 68 2.93 -0.89 20.80
N GLY A 69 4.06 -1.18 20.18
CA GLY A 69 5.28 -0.40 20.25
C GLY A 69 5.31 0.58 19.09
N LEU A 70 5.04 1.86 19.38
CA LEU A 70 5.22 2.97 18.44
C LEU A 70 6.57 2.83 17.73
N LEU A 71 6.54 2.60 16.41
CA LEU A 71 7.71 2.72 15.55
C LEU A 71 8.33 4.11 15.77
N LYS A 72 9.60 4.14 16.18
CA LYS A 72 10.34 5.41 16.31
C LYS A 72 10.32 6.11 14.95
N PRO A 73 9.94 7.40 14.86
CA PRO A 73 9.95 8.09 13.59
C PRO A 73 11.39 8.20 13.09
N VAL A 74 11.68 7.52 11.99
CA VAL A 74 12.95 7.63 11.28
C VAL A 74 12.97 8.99 10.57
N GLY A 75 13.85 9.90 11.01
CA GLY A 75 14.17 11.15 10.31
C GLY A 75 14.00 12.43 11.12
N LYS A 76 14.90 13.40 10.91
CA LYS A 76 14.83 14.75 11.47
C LYS A 76 13.53 15.41 10.98
N LYS A 77 12.58 15.71 11.89
CA LYS A 77 11.36 16.48 11.58
C LYS A 77 11.78 17.80 10.92
N MET A 78 11.52 17.96 9.62
CA MET A 78 11.75 19.22 8.93
C MET A 78 10.84 20.29 9.57
N LYS A 79 11.42 21.23 10.35
CA LYS A 79 10.71 22.37 10.96
C LYS A 79 10.30 23.43 9.94
N LYS A 80 10.16 23.08 8.65
CA LYS A 80 9.58 24.00 7.67
C LYS A 80 8.11 24.15 8.05
N LYS A 81 7.77 25.29 8.67
CA LYS A 81 6.40 25.76 8.83
C LYS A 81 5.83 25.85 7.42
N LEU A 82 5.18 24.79 6.93
CA LEU A 82 4.35 24.89 5.75
C LEU A 82 3.25 25.88 6.12
N LYS A 83 3.45 27.16 5.79
CA LYS A 83 2.37 28.15 5.74
C LYS A 83 1.48 27.73 4.58
N ILE A 84 0.68 26.68 4.79
CA ILE A 84 -0.50 26.46 3.98
C ILE A 84 -1.38 27.64 4.32
N GLY A 85 -1.28 28.69 3.52
CA GLY A 85 -2.21 29.81 3.57
C GLY A 85 -3.59 29.20 3.43
N LYS A 86 -4.31 29.07 4.54
CA LYS A 86 -5.75 28.83 4.53
C LYS A 86 -6.32 30.05 3.83
N GLY A 87 -6.43 29.97 2.51
CA GLY A 87 -7.15 30.93 1.71
C GLY A 87 -8.54 30.98 2.28
N LYS A 88 -8.79 31.98 3.12
CA LYS A 88 -10.12 32.28 3.64
C LYS A 88 -10.95 32.72 2.45
N LYS A 89 -11.45 31.78 1.65
CA LYS A 89 -12.60 32.05 0.79
C LYS A 89 -13.86 32.02 1.66
N ARG A 90 -13.91 33.00 2.58
CA ARG A 90 -15.18 33.52 3.07
C ARG A 90 -15.74 34.38 1.94
N GLY A 91 -16.61 33.81 1.14
CA GLY A 91 -17.70 34.55 0.53
C GLY A 91 -18.97 34.05 1.17
N LYS A 92 -19.53 34.78 2.15
CA LYS A 92 -20.91 34.56 2.59
C LYS A 92 -21.84 35.05 1.47
N GLY A 93 -21.82 34.38 0.33
CA GLY A 93 -22.72 34.66 -0.78
C GLY A 93 -24.01 33.88 -0.57
N LYS A 94 -25.07 34.56 -0.08
CA LYS A 94 -26.42 34.04 -0.25
C LYS A 94 -26.81 34.21 -1.72
N ILE A 95 -26.45 33.25 -2.57
CA ILE A 95 -27.06 33.18 -3.90
C ILE A 95 -28.43 32.53 -3.72
N ARG A 96 -29.41 33.34 -3.31
CA ARG A 96 -30.82 33.07 -3.52
C ARG A 96 -31.22 33.83 -4.77
N LYS A 97 -31.55 33.13 -5.85
CA LYS A 97 -32.55 33.60 -6.82
C LYS A 97 -33.37 32.39 -7.27
N THR A 98 -34.62 32.42 -6.84
CA THR A 98 -35.75 31.58 -7.24
C THR A 98 -36.20 31.93 -8.66
N HIS A 99 -36.88 30.96 -9.28
CA HIS A 99 -37.45 30.91 -10.64
C HIS A 99 -37.99 32.22 -11.24
N ILE A 100 -37.65 32.44 -12.52
CA ILE A 100 -38.59 32.70 -13.64
C ILE A 100 -38.23 31.69 -14.72
#